data_AF-N1QPC7-F1
#
_entry.id   AF-N1QPC7-F1
#
_cell.length_a   1.000
_cell.length_b   1.000
_cell.length_c   1.000
_cell.angle_alpha   90.00
_cell.angle_beta   90.00
_cell.angle_gamma   90.00
#
_symmetry.space_group_name_H-M   'P 1'
#
loop_
_entity.id
_entity.type
_entity.pdbx_description
1 polymer ?
#
loop_
_entity_poly.entity_id
_entity_poly.type
_entity_poly.pdbx_seq_one_letter_code
_entity_poly.pdbx_strand_id
1 'polypeptide(L)'
;MTKGTTAFKDGDDGKHIVLMCNDVSKSSYADHLYKPTFVGSIDVDVANTGGKTPLRSLIDHSKVESFGGHGRMSILSRVYLKKAVGDKARPCVFNHGESGVKVTHLNAYHMRSAKINTSVDQY
;
A
#
# COMPACT_ATOMS: atom_id res chain seq x y z
N MET A 1 8.76 -4.21 4.50
CA MET A 1 7.62 -4.32 3.57
C MET A 1 7.84 -3.32 2.46
N THR A 2 7.83 -3.77 1.21
CA THR A 2 8.01 -2.90 0.05
C THR A 2 6.61 -2.43 -0.36
N LYS A 3 6.18 -1.27 0.12
CA LYS A 3 4.96 -0.61 -0.39
C LYS A 3 5.35 0.19 -1.62
N GLY A 4 5.41 -0.49 -2.76
CA GLY A 4 5.77 0.12 -4.04
C GLY A 4 4.62 0.00 -5.00
N THR A 5 4.00 1.12 -5.31
CA THR A 5 3.04 1.24 -6.41
C THR A 5 3.39 2.50 -7.16
N THR A 6 3.81 2.33 -8.41
CA THR A 6 3.22 2.96 -9.60
C THR A 6 4.07 2.51 -10.79
N ALA A 7 3.53 1.65 -11.66
CA ALA A 7 4.03 1.52 -13.02
C ALA A 7 3.01 2.20 -13.94
N PHE A 8 3.48 3.13 -14.78
CA PHE A 8 2.68 3.74 -15.83
C PHE A 8 2.86 2.91 -17.08
N LYS A 9 1.76 2.45 -17.68
CA LYS A 9 1.77 2.00 -19.07
C LYS A 9 0.94 2.99 -19.87
N ASP A 10 1.53 3.48 -20.95
CA ASP A 10 0.82 4.26 -21.97
C ASP A 10 -0.12 3.30 -22.71
N GLY A 11 -1.43 3.60 -22.70
CA GLY A 11 -2.40 2.93 -23.55
C GLY A 11 -2.45 3.59 -24.92
N ASP A 12 -2.92 2.86 -25.93
CA ASP A 12 -2.96 3.33 -27.33
C ASP A 12 -3.77 4.63 -27.56
N ASP A 13 -4.63 5.02 -26.60
CA ASP A 13 -5.51 6.18 -26.68
C ASP A 13 -5.05 7.40 -25.83
N GLY A 14 -3.80 7.42 -25.35
CA GLY A 14 -3.30 8.48 -24.45
C GLY A 14 -3.85 8.38 -23.01
N LYS A 15 -4.45 7.24 -22.67
CA LYS A 15 -4.87 6.90 -21.30
C LYS A 15 -3.74 6.18 -20.57
N HIS A 16 -3.51 6.56 -19.33
CA HIS A 16 -2.50 5.92 -18.48
C HIS A 16 -3.13 4.86 -17.60
N ILE A 17 -2.57 3.66 -17.61
CA ILE A 17 -2.92 2.61 -16.64
C ILE A 17 -1.98 2.74 -15.44
N VAL A 18 -2.56 2.87 -14.25
CA VAL A 18 -1.83 2.90 -12.98
C VAL A 18 -1.88 1.51 -12.35
N LEU A 19 -0.73 0.86 -12.20
CA LEU A 19 -0.62 -0.42 -11.50
C LEU A 19 -0.30 -0.20 -10.03
N MET A 20 -1.06 -0.84 -9.13
CA MET A 20 -0.78 -0.89 -7.70
C MET A 20 -0.48 -2.30 -7.22
N CYS A 21 0.54 -2.42 -6.38
CA CYS A 21 1.05 -3.66 -5.84
C CYS A 21 1.22 -3.56 -4.31
N ASN A 22 0.88 -4.66 -3.62
CA ASN A 22 1.39 -4.96 -2.28
C ASN A 22 2.33 -6.17 -2.39
N ASP A 23 3.64 -5.93 -2.43
CA ASP A 23 4.64 -6.98 -2.38
C ASP A 23 5.05 -7.28 -0.93
N VAL A 24 4.69 -8.48 -0.47
CA VAL A 24 5.03 -8.98 0.86
C VAL A 24 6.01 -10.16 0.82
N SER A 25 6.63 -10.46 -0.33
CA SER A 25 7.61 -11.54 -0.49
C SER A 25 8.76 -11.46 0.52
N LYS A 26 9.27 -10.24 0.76
CA LYS A 26 10.32 -9.92 1.74
C LYS A 26 9.78 -9.39 3.07
N SER A 27 8.53 -9.71 3.42
CA SER A 27 7.90 -9.20 4.65
C SER A 27 8.43 -9.86 5.93
N SER A 28 9.01 -11.06 5.86
CA SER A 28 9.49 -11.78 7.04
C SER A 28 10.58 -12.79 6.71
N TYR A 29 11.48 -13.02 7.66
CA TYR A 29 12.49 -14.08 7.64
C TYR A 29 11.96 -15.43 8.17
N ALA A 30 10.69 -15.51 8.57
CA ALA A 30 10.12 -16.80 8.95
C ALA A 30 9.80 -17.64 7.71
N ASP A 31 10.07 -18.93 7.83
CA ASP A 31 9.70 -19.95 6.85
C ASP A 31 8.21 -20.28 6.94
N HIS A 32 7.69 -20.91 5.89
CA HIS A 32 6.30 -21.40 5.82
C HIS A 32 5.21 -20.34 6.03
N LEU A 33 5.51 -19.06 5.81
CA LEU A 33 4.52 -18.00 5.80
C LEU A 33 3.93 -17.80 4.40
N TYR A 34 2.61 -17.60 4.35
CA TYR A 34 1.92 -17.16 3.15
C TYR A 34 2.29 -15.69 2.83
N LYS A 35 3.00 -15.47 1.71
CA LYS A 35 3.50 -14.16 1.27
C LYS A 35 3.19 -13.87 -0.20
N PRO A 36 1.91 -13.94 -0.64
CA PRO A 36 1.57 -13.65 -2.03
C PRO A 36 1.80 -12.17 -2.35
N THR A 37 2.18 -11.87 -3.58
CA THR A 37 2.11 -10.50 -4.09
C THR A 37 0.73 -10.25 -4.65
N PHE A 38 0.10 -9.15 -4.24
CA PHE A 38 -1.17 -8.70 -4.79
C PHE A 38 -0.95 -7.53 -5.71
N VAL A 39 -1.66 -7.50 -6.83
CA VAL A 39 -1.57 -6.46 -7.84
C VAL A 39 -2.95 -6.18 -8.43
N GLY A 40 -3.20 -4.93 -8.80
CA GLY A 40 -4.36 -4.54 -9.58
C GLY A 40 -4.08 -3.29 -10.41
N SER A 41 -4.87 -3.10 -11.46
CA SER A 41 -4.82 -1.92 -12.32
C SER A 41 -5.95 -0.97 -11.96
N ILE A 42 -5.67 0.33 -12.06
CA ILE A 42 -6.66 1.39 -11.98
C ILE A 42 -6.58 2.18 -13.28
N ASP A 43 -7.73 2.30 -13.95
CA ASP A 43 -7.88 3.29 -15.01
C ASP A 43 -8.05 4.67 -14.37
N VAL A 44 -7.03 5.51 -14.50
CA VAL A 44 -7.00 6.87 -13.98
C VAL A 44 -6.48 7.76 -15.09
N ASP A 45 -7.25 8.79 -15.39
CA ASP A 45 -6.79 9.90 -16.20
C ASP A 45 -5.78 10.73 -15.40
N VAL A 46 -4.50 10.40 -15.54
CA VAL A 46 -3.40 11.05 -14.83
C VAL A 46 -3.24 12.52 -15.25
N ALA A 47 -3.64 12.89 -16.48
CA ALA A 47 -3.63 14.28 -16.92
C ALA A 47 -4.63 15.11 -16.11
N ASN A 48 -5.85 14.59 -15.93
CA ASN A 48 -6.89 15.22 -15.13
C ASN A 48 -6.58 15.29 -13.62
N THR A 49 -5.67 14.46 -13.11
CA THR A 49 -5.18 14.58 -11.71
C THR A 49 -4.00 15.55 -11.57
N GLY A 50 -3.56 16.19 -12.65
CA GLY A 50 -2.37 17.02 -12.67
C GLY A 50 -1.09 16.22 -12.40
N GLY A 51 -1.03 14.97 -12.89
CA GLY A 51 0.10 14.07 -12.70
C GLY A 51 0.18 13.41 -11.32
N LYS A 52 -0.87 13.50 -10.50
CA LYS A 52 -0.84 13.05 -9.09
C LYS A 52 -1.50 11.68 -8.94
N THR A 53 -0.82 10.78 -8.24
CA THR A 53 -1.30 9.44 -7.89
C THR A 53 -1.38 9.28 -6.37
N PRO A 54 -2.54 9.58 -5.75
CA PRO A 54 -2.67 9.49 -4.30
C PRO A 54 -2.68 8.03 -3.84
N LEU A 55 -1.94 7.77 -2.77
CA LEU A 55 -1.84 6.48 -2.11
C LEU A 55 -2.06 6.69 -0.60
N ARG A 56 -2.94 5.89 -0.01
CA ARG A 56 -3.11 5.82 1.44
C ARG A 56 -2.80 4.43 1.95
N SER A 57 -2.22 4.36 3.15
CA SER A 57 -1.77 3.12 3.76
C SER A 57 -2.14 3.10 5.22
N LEU A 58 -2.98 2.14 5.63
CA LEU A 58 -3.22 1.83 7.04
C LEU A 58 -2.31 0.66 7.42
N ILE A 59 -1.55 0.84 8.49
CA ILE A 59 -0.63 -0.18 9.01
C ILE A 59 -1.04 -0.42 10.46
N ASP A 60 -1.46 -1.64 10.75
CA ASP A 60 -1.82 -2.09 12.08
C ASP A 60 -1.12 -3.42 12.34
N HIS A 61 0.07 -3.34 12.94
CA HIS A 61 0.94 -4.47 13.27
C HIS A 61 1.12 -5.46 12.10
N SER A 62 0.31 -6.52 12.06
CA SER A 62 0.35 -7.61 11.07
C SER A 62 -0.60 -7.40 9.88
N LYS A 63 -1.36 -6.32 9.85
CA LYS A 63 -2.31 -6.00 8.79
C LYS A 63 -1.91 -4.72 8.10
N VAL A 64 -1.94 -4.73 6.77
CA VAL A 64 -1.65 -3.56 5.96
C VAL A 64 -2.70 -3.43 4.87
N GLU A 65 -3.41 -2.32 4.90
CA GLU A 65 -4.42 -1.98 3.91
C GLU A 65 -3.94 -0.77 3.10
N SER A 66 -4.07 -0.86 1.78
CA SER A 66 -3.53 0.11 0.84
C SER A 66 -4.64 0.57 -0.08
N PHE A 67 -4.79 1.88 -0.26
CA PHE A 67 -5.82 2.48 -1.10
C PHE A 67 -5.17 3.33 -2.20
N GLY A 68 -5.43 2.99 -3.46
CA GLY A 68 -4.93 3.72 -4.63
C GLY A 68 -6.03 4.49 -5.35
N GLY A 69 -5.64 5.55 -6.05
CA GLY A 69 -6.54 6.29 -6.96
C GLY A 69 -7.78 6.86 -6.26
N HIS A 70 -7.59 7.45 -5.07
CA HIS A 70 -8.69 7.93 -4.20
C HIS A 70 -9.67 6.83 -3.75
N GLY A 71 -9.18 5.60 -3.55
CA GLY A 71 -10.01 4.50 -3.05
C GLY A 71 -10.73 3.70 -4.13
N ARG A 72 -10.46 3.98 -5.41
CA ARG A 72 -10.92 3.12 -6.54
C ARG A 72 -10.41 1.69 -6.43
N MET A 73 -9.29 1.49 -5.72
CA MET A 73 -8.79 0.18 -5.39
C MET A 73 -8.30 0.11 -3.95
N SER A 74 -8.65 -0.98 -3.28
CA SER A 74 -8.08 -1.36 -1.99
C SER A 74 -7.39 -2.71 -2.13
N ILE A 75 -6.19 -2.83 -1.56
CA ILE A 75 -5.47 -4.09 -1.43
C ILE A 75 -5.16 -4.31 0.05
N LEU A 76 -5.71 -5.38 0.59
CA LEU A 76 -5.44 -5.84 1.94
C LEU A 76 -4.36 -6.94 1.94
N SER A 77 -3.38 -6.83 2.82
CA SER A 77 -2.34 -7.84 3.00
C SER A 77 -2.06 -8.10 4.48
N ARG A 78 -1.72 -9.34 4.82
CA ARG A 78 -1.23 -9.72 6.15
C ARG A 78 0.27 -9.97 6.09
N VAL A 79 0.99 -9.54 7.12
CA VAL A 79 2.45 -9.67 7.25
C VAL A 79 2.81 -10.08 8.68
N TYR A 80 3.79 -10.97 8.83
CA TYR A 80 4.19 -11.48 10.15
C TYR A 80 5.68 -11.21 10.38
N LEU A 81 5.98 -9.97 10.77
CA LEU A 81 7.34 -9.43 10.88
C LEU A 81 8.08 -10.01 12.09
N LYS A 82 9.37 -10.36 11.94
CA LYS A 82 10.25 -10.75 13.05
C LYS A 82 11.11 -9.61 13.62
N LYS A 83 11.52 -8.65 12.79
CA LYS A 83 12.46 -7.56 13.18
C LYS A 83 11.79 -6.20 13.35
N ALA A 84 10.91 -5.83 12.43
CA ALA A 84 10.23 -4.54 12.42
C ALA A 84 8.91 -4.63 13.21
N VAL A 85 9.01 -4.83 14.52
CA VAL A 85 7.86 -4.94 15.44
C VAL A 85 7.89 -3.78 16.43
N GLY A 86 6.72 -3.17 16.69
CA GLY A 86 6.57 -2.02 17.58
C GLY A 86 7.49 -0.86 17.17
N ASP A 87 8.24 -0.33 18.14
CA ASP A 87 9.14 0.81 17.96
C ASP A 87 10.35 0.53 17.07
N LYS A 88 10.50 -0.68 16.53
CA LYS A 88 11.51 -1.03 15.50
C LYS A 88 10.98 -0.89 14.08
N ALA A 89 9.67 -0.71 13.90
CA ALA A 89 9.08 -0.45 12.59
C ALA A 89 9.46 0.94 12.09
N ARG A 90 9.83 1.04 10.81
CA ARG A 90 10.20 2.30 10.16
C ARG A 90 9.43 2.39 8.84
N PRO A 91 8.55 3.38 8.65
CA PRO A 91 7.96 3.65 7.34
C PRO A 91 9.01 4.26 6.41
N CYS A 92 8.96 3.89 5.13
CA CYS A 92 9.87 4.41 4.11
C CYS A 92 9.07 4.82 2.87
N VAL A 93 9.58 5.83 2.16
CA VAL A 93 9.16 6.19 0.80
C VAL A 93 10.36 5.98 -0.11
N PHE A 94 10.15 5.36 -1.27
CA PHE A 94 11.23 5.02 -2.19
C PHE A 94 10.74 5.13 -3.64
N ASN A 95 11.69 5.31 -4.57
CA ASN A 95 11.48 5.22 -6.00
C ASN A 95 12.54 4.30 -6.59
N HIS A 96 12.12 3.21 -7.23
CA HIS A 96 13.01 2.29 -7.95
C HIS A 96 12.83 2.40 -9.48
N GLY A 97 12.08 3.39 -9.96
CA GLY A 97 11.94 3.67 -11.39
C GLY A 97 13.13 4.48 -11.94
N GLU A 98 13.28 4.45 -13.26
CA GLU A 98 14.31 5.23 -13.97
C GLU A 98 14.02 6.73 -13.92
N SER A 99 12.74 7.09 -14.04
CA SER A 99 12.30 8.48 -13.98
C SER A 99 12.19 8.97 -12.54
N GLY A 100 12.62 10.22 -12.31
CA GLY A 100 12.42 10.90 -11.04
C GLY A 100 10.94 11.13 -10.75
N VAL A 101 10.53 10.91 -9.49
CA VAL A 101 9.18 11.19 -9.00
C VAL A 101 9.23 12.24 -7.89
N LYS A 102 8.23 13.12 -7.86
CA LYS A 102 8.11 14.15 -6.81
C LYS A 102 7.02 13.78 -5.82
N VAL A 103 7.39 13.64 -4.56
CA VAL A 103 6.41 13.54 -3.46
C VAL A 103 5.90 14.96 -3.17
N THR A 104 4.67 15.26 -3.59
CA THR A 104 4.09 16.59 -3.37
C THR A 104 3.57 16.78 -1.94
N HIS A 105 3.02 15.73 -1.34
CA HIS A 105 2.50 15.72 0.03
C HIS A 105 2.73 14.34 0.66
N LEU A 106 3.13 14.32 1.94
CA LEU A 106 3.27 13.11 2.73
C LEU A 106 2.80 13.38 4.15
N ASN A 107 1.72 12.72 4.55
CA ASN A 107 1.20 12.79 5.91
C ASN A 107 1.34 11.41 6.58
N ALA A 108 1.96 11.38 7.75
CA ALA A 108 2.09 10.19 8.57
C ALA A 108 1.50 10.45 9.96
N TYR A 109 0.55 9.60 10.36
CA TYR A 109 -0.14 9.72 11.64
C TYR A 109 0.09 8.46 12.47
N HIS A 110 0.49 8.65 13.73
CA HIS A 110 0.50 7.56 14.70
C HIS A 110 -0.94 7.30 15.18
N MET A 111 -1.45 6.09 14.93
CA MET A 111 -2.81 5.71 15.31
C MET A 111 -2.81 5.08 16.71
N ARG A 112 -3.69 5.57 17.59
CA ARG A 112 -3.92 4.95 18.91
C ARG A 112 -4.75 3.69 18.77
N SER A 113 -4.58 2.74 19.69
CA SER A 113 -5.43 1.56 19.79
C SER A 113 -6.89 1.97 20.00
N ALA A 114 -7.80 1.38 19.22
CA ALA A 114 -9.23 1.57 19.38
C ALA A 114 -9.76 0.73 20.55
N LYS A 115 -10.81 1.21 21.24
CA LYS A 115 -11.62 0.40 22.15
C LYS A 115 -12.62 -0.38 21.29
N ILE A 116 -12.50 -1.70 21.24
CA ILE A 116 -13.37 -2.58 20.46
C ILE A 116 -14.42 -3.17 21.41
N ASN A 117 -15.70 -2.96 21.13
CA ASN A 117 -16.79 -3.59 21.88
C ASN A 117 -16.90 -5.06 21.46
N THR A 118 -16.93 -5.97 22.43
CA THR A 118 -16.97 -7.42 22.19
C THR A 118 -18.31 -8.05 22.58
N SER A 119 -19.42 -7.31 22.53
CA SER A 119 -20.75 -7.92 22.70
C SER A 119 -21.03 -8.82 21.51
N VAL A 120 -20.65 -10.09 21.64
CA VAL A 120 -21.06 -11.15 20.74
C VAL A 120 -22.41 -11.62 21.28
N ASP A 121 -23.50 -11.20 20.65
CA ASP A 121 -24.78 -11.85 20.85
C ASP A 121 -24.61 -13.30 20.38
N GLN A 122 -24.60 -14.23 21.35
CA GLN A 122 -24.59 -15.65 21.08
C GLN A 122 -25.94 -16.02 20.46
N TYR A 123 -25.94 -16.29 19.16
CA TYR A 123 -27.03 -16.99 18.47
C TYR A 123 -26.92 -18.50 18.72
#